data_AF-A0A3D0UMH7-F1
#
_entry.id   AF-A0A3D0UMH7-F1
#
_cell.length_a   1.000
_cell.length_b   1.000
_cell.length_c   1.000
_cell.angle_alpha   90.00
_cell.angle_beta   90.00
_cell.angle_gamma   90.00
#
_symmetry.space_group_name_H-M   'P 1'
#
loop_
_entity.id
_entity.type
_entity.pdbx_description
1 polymer ?
#
loop_
_entity_poly.entity_id
_entity_poly.type
_entity_poly.pdbx_seq_one_letter_code
_entity_poly.pdbx_strand_id
1 'polypeptide(L)'
;MRIDMKRDAETAKRKGFAGRTIFAVVALIVGFVLSYVVTTYLFNNEILTDSFFYNQLFVPRTVSEDVLRLAVAFVMVFVLQFFAIIAYAIASPEAKIRPGTPTAIAQDPDYYEAYTYTD
;
A
#
# COMPACT_ATOMS: atom_id res chain seq x y z
N MET A 1 10.18 1.26 -35.52
CA MET A 1 11.31 1.40 -34.57
C MET A 1 11.03 2.30 -33.36
N ARG A 2 10.63 3.57 -33.49
CA ARG A 2 10.28 4.40 -32.30
C ARG A 2 8.97 4.03 -31.61
N ILE A 3 7.97 3.55 -32.36
CA ILE A 3 6.67 3.13 -31.81
C ILE A 3 6.80 1.82 -31.02
N ASP A 4 7.61 0.89 -31.53
CA ASP A 4 7.84 -0.43 -30.91
C ASP A 4 8.58 -0.28 -29.56
N MET A 5 9.61 0.57 -29.51
CA MET A 5 10.31 0.91 -28.25
C MET A 5 9.39 1.58 -27.20
N LYS A 6 8.42 2.41 -27.62
CA LYS A 6 7.44 3.02 -26.70
C LYS A 6 6.47 1.98 -26.14
N ARG A 7 5.98 1.07 -26.99
CA ARG A 7 5.14 -0.06 -26.56
C ARG A 7 5.88 -1.00 -25.61
N ASP A 8 7.14 -1.31 -25.89
CA ASP A 8 7.94 -2.18 -25.01
C ASP A 8 8.22 -1.53 -23.66
N ALA A 9 8.47 -0.21 -23.63
CA ALA A 9 8.64 0.54 -22.39
C ALA A 9 7.35 0.59 -21.55
N GLU A 10 6.19 0.74 -22.17
CA GLU A 10 4.90 0.65 -21.46
C GLU A 10 4.62 -0.75 -20.92
N THR A 11 4.93 -1.78 -21.71
CA THR A 11 4.70 -3.18 -21.31
C THR A 11 5.65 -3.58 -20.17
N ALA A 12 6.90 -3.11 -20.19
CA ALA A 12 7.87 -3.30 -19.11
C ALA A 12 7.46 -2.59 -17.82
N LYS A 13 6.97 -1.34 -17.90
CA LYS A 13 6.42 -0.61 -16.74
C LYS A 13 5.20 -1.32 -16.13
N ARG A 14 4.31 -1.86 -16.96
CA ARG A 14 3.13 -2.62 -16.49
C ARG A 14 3.52 -3.93 -15.79
N LYS A 15 4.52 -4.65 -16.32
CA LYS A 15 5.04 -5.88 -15.68
C LYS A 15 5.66 -5.62 -14.31
N GLY A 16 6.43 -4.54 -14.16
CA GLY A 16 7.01 -4.15 -12.86
C GLY A 16 5.94 -3.75 -11.83
N PHE A 17 4.86 -3.10 -12.28
CA PHE A 17 3.78 -2.69 -11.39
C PHE A 17 3.00 -3.89 -10.83
N ALA A 18 2.67 -4.88 -11.67
CA ALA A 18 1.94 -6.07 -11.25
C ALA A 18 2.70 -6.90 -10.21
N GLY A 19 4.02 -7.10 -10.39
CA GLY A 19 4.86 -7.80 -9.42
C GLY A 19 4.91 -7.09 -8.06
N ARG A 20 5.01 -5.76 -8.07
CA ARG A 20 4.98 -4.93 -6.86
C ARG A 20 3.65 -5.03 -6.12
N THR A 21 2.53 -5.05 -6.85
CA THR A 21 1.20 -5.24 -6.25
C THR A 21 1.07 -6.62 -5.59
N ILE A 22 1.55 -7.69 -6.24
CA ILE A 22 1.51 -9.04 -5.65
C ILE A 22 2.32 -9.10 -4.36
N PHE A 23 3.54 -8.56 -4.35
CA PHE A 23 4.36 -8.51 -3.15
C PHE A 23 3.69 -7.72 -2.02
N ALA A 24 3.07 -6.57 -2.34
CA ALA A 24 2.34 -5.77 -1.36
C ALA A 24 1.14 -6.53 -0.78
N VAL A 25 0.39 -7.26 -1.60
CA VAL A 25 -0.75 -8.08 -1.12
C VAL A 25 -0.26 -9.21 -0.22
N VAL A 26 0.81 -9.91 -0.58
CA VAL A 26 1.38 -10.97 0.25
C VAL A 26 1.89 -10.40 1.58
N ALA A 27 2.62 -9.28 1.54
CA ALA A 27 3.09 -8.60 2.74
C ALA A 27 1.94 -8.12 3.63
N LEU A 28 0.81 -7.70 3.04
CA LEU A 28 -0.39 -7.31 3.77
C LEU A 28 -1.04 -8.50 4.47
N ILE A 29 -1.19 -9.63 3.78
CA ILE A 29 -1.75 -10.86 4.37
C ILE A 29 -0.87 -11.34 5.52
N VAL A 30 0.45 -11.40 5.31
CA VAL A 30 1.41 -11.81 6.36
C VAL A 30 1.37 -10.84 7.54
N GLY A 31 1.33 -9.54 7.28
CA GLY A 31 1.20 -8.52 8.32
C GLY A 31 -0.09 -8.65 9.11
N PHE A 32 -1.22 -8.93 8.45
CA PHE A 32 -2.51 -9.16 9.10
C PHE A 32 -2.48 -10.37 10.03
N VAL A 33 -1.94 -11.50 9.56
CA VAL A 33 -1.83 -12.72 10.37
C VAL A 33 -0.92 -12.49 11.59
N LEU A 34 0.24 -11.85 11.38
CA LEU A 34 1.15 -11.54 12.49
C LEU A 34 0.53 -10.57 13.49
N SER A 35 -0.13 -9.52 13.03
CA SER A 35 -0.83 -8.58 13.92
C SER A 35 -1.95 -9.25 14.69
N TYR A 36 -2.70 -10.17 14.09
CA TYR A 36 -3.74 -10.92 14.80
C TYR A 36 -3.14 -11.77 15.93
N VAL A 37 -2.05 -12.51 15.66
CA VAL A 37 -1.37 -13.34 16.67
C VAL A 37 -0.81 -12.47 17.79
N VAL A 38 -0.14 -11.37 17.46
CA VAL A 38 0.44 -10.44 18.46
C VAL A 38 -0.66 -9.79 19.29
N THR A 39 -1.74 -9.31 18.67
CA THR A 39 -2.86 -8.69 19.38
C THR A 39 -3.52 -9.70 20.32
N THR A 40 -3.79 -10.91 19.85
CA THR A 40 -4.35 -11.99 20.67
C THR A 40 -3.43 -12.31 21.85
N TYR A 41 -2.12 -12.38 21.63
CA TYR A 41 -1.15 -12.58 22.70
C TYR A 41 -1.17 -11.44 23.73
N LEU A 42 -1.27 -10.18 23.29
CA LEU A 42 -1.31 -9.01 24.19
C LEU A 42 -2.56 -9.01 25.09
N PHE A 43 -3.72 -9.37 24.54
CA PHE A 43 -4.96 -9.48 25.31
C PHE A 43 -4.95 -10.70 26.25
N ASN A 44 -4.44 -11.85 25.79
CA ASN A 44 -4.35 -13.07 26.60
C ASN A 44 -3.41 -12.95 27.80
N ASN A 45 -2.39 -12.08 27.72
CA ASN A 45 -1.47 -11.80 28.82
C ASN A 45 -1.90 -10.58 29.66
N GLU A 46 -3.10 -10.04 29.44
CA GLU A 46 -3.64 -8.86 30.13
C GLU A 46 -2.79 -7.57 30.00
N ILE A 47 -1.80 -7.56 29.10
CA ILE A 47 -0.96 -6.39 28.80
C ILE A 47 -1.82 -5.26 28.21
N LEU A 48 -2.76 -5.63 27.35
CA LEU A 48 -3.80 -4.76 26.84
C LEU A 48 -5.15 -5.24 27.39
N THR A 49 -5.77 -4.38 28.18
CA THR A 49 -7.04 -4.68 28.84
C THR A 49 -8.16 -3.83 28.24
N ASP A 50 -9.35 -4.39 28.07
CA ASP A 50 -10.52 -3.68 27.55
C ASP A 50 -10.87 -2.45 28.40
N SER A 51 -10.63 -2.54 29.72
CA SER A 51 -10.77 -1.44 30.68
C SER A 51 -9.96 -0.20 30.31
N PHE A 52 -8.78 -0.36 29.72
CA PHE A 52 -7.95 0.78 29.28
C PHE A 52 -8.67 1.56 28.17
N PHE A 53 -9.29 0.86 27.24
CA PHE A 53 -9.98 1.49 26.12
C PHE A 53 -11.24 2.23 26.55
N TYR A 54 -12.06 1.63 27.40
CA TYR A 54 -13.29 2.26 27.87
C TYR A 54 -13.04 3.44 28.82
N ASN A 55 -12.04 3.34 29.70
CA ASN A 55 -11.84 4.34 30.74
C ASN A 55 -10.84 5.44 30.37
N GLN A 56 -9.83 5.14 29.53
CA GLN A 56 -8.74 6.07 29.23
C GLN A 56 -8.79 6.63 27.81
N LEU A 57 -9.25 5.81 26.84
CA LEU A 57 -9.50 6.24 25.47
C LEU A 57 -10.96 6.67 25.21
N PHE A 58 -11.80 6.67 26.26
CA PHE A 58 -13.20 7.09 26.21
C PHE A 58 -14.02 6.37 25.13
N VAL A 59 -13.67 5.12 24.82
CA VAL A 59 -14.47 4.31 23.90
C VAL A 59 -15.81 4.01 24.58
N PRO A 60 -16.96 4.20 23.89
CA PRO A 60 -18.25 3.85 24.46
C PRO A 60 -18.34 2.36 24.77
N ARG A 61 -18.88 1.99 25.94
CA ARG A 61 -19.12 0.59 26.34
C ARG A 61 -20.15 -0.15 25.47
N THR A 62 -20.81 0.56 24.57
CA THR A 62 -21.69 -0.01 23.53
C THR A 62 -20.90 -0.73 22.45
N VAL A 63 -19.60 -0.47 22.31
CA VAL A 63 -18.70 -1.19 21.41
C VAL A 63 -18.35 -2.52 22.05
N SER A 64 -18.45 -3.63 21.29
CA SER A 64 -18.07 -4.94 21.81
C SER A 64 -16.55 -5.11 21.89
N GLU A 65 -16.10 -5.98 22.79
CA GLU A 65 -14.68 -6.32 22.97
C GLU A 65 -14.05 -6.86 21.68
N ASP A 66 -14.79 -7.64 20.90
CA ASP A 66 -14.33 -8.17 19.62
C ASP A 66 -14.04 -7.07 18.60
N VAL A 67 -14.86 -6.02 18.57
CA VAL A 67 -14.66 -4.86 17.69
C VAL A 67 -13.42 -4.07 18.12
N LEU A 68 -13.19 -3.93 19.42
CA LEU A 68 -11.99 -3.31 19.97
C LEU A 68 -10.72 -4.09 19.61
N ARG A 69 -10.73 -5.42 19.78
CA ARG A 69 -9.61 -6.30 19.39
C ARG A 69 -9.30 -6.20 17.91
N LEU A 70 -10.35 -6.20 17.06
CA LEU A 70 -10.19 -6.04 15.62
C LEU A 70 -9.60 -4.67 15.27
N ALA A 71 -10.06 -3.60 15.92
CA ALA A 71 -9.53 -2.25 15.72
C ALA A 71 -8.06 -2.15 16.09
N VAL A 72 -7.65 -2.73 17.22
CA VAL A 72 -6.24 -2.78 17.66
C VAL A 72 -5.40 -3.57 16.66
N ALA A 73 -5.89 -4.73 16.20
CA ALA A 73 -5.20 -5.52 15.18
C ALA A 73 -5.02 -4.71 13.89
N PHE A 74 -6.02 -3.94 13.47
CA PHE A 74 -5.95 -3.09 12.28
C PHE A 74 -4.91 -1.97 12.42
N VAL A 75 -4.85 -1.31 13.57
CA VAL A 75 -3.82 -0.30 13.87
C VAL A 75 -2.43 -0.93 13.84
N MET A 76 -2.26 -2.12 14.43
CA MET A 76 -0.99 -2.85 14.40
C MET A 76 -0.56 -3.21 12.98
N VAL A 77 -1.50 -3.61 12.11
CA VAL A 77 -1.20 -3.86 10.69
C VAL A 77 -0.69 -2.59 10.03
N PHE A 78 -1.35 -1.45 10.27
CA PHE A 78 -0.91 -0.16 9.73
C PHE A 78 0.53 0.18 10.15
N VAL A 79 0.85 -0.02 11.43
CA VAL A 79 2.22 0.20 11.94
C VAL A 79 3.22 -0.73 11.26
N LEU A 80 2.92 -2.03 11.16
CA LEU A 80 3.79 -2.99 10.48
C LEU A 80 3.98 -2.66 9.00
N GLN A 81 2.91 -2.29 8.29
CA GLN A 81 2.98 -1.92 6.87
C GLN A 81 3.79 -0.64 6.67
N PHE A 82 3.66 0.34 7.57
CA PHE A 82 4.47 1.55 7.53
C PHE A 82 5.96 1.23 7.61
N PHE A 83 6.37 0.38 8.56
CA PHE A 83 7.76 -0.06 8.66
C PHE A 83 8.19 -0.93 7.47
N ALA A 84 7.32 -1.79 6.94
CA ALA A 84 7.61 -2.60 5.77
C ALA A 84 7.85 -1.74 4.52
N ILE A 85 7.07 -0.66 4.33
CA ILE A 85 7.26 0.29 3.22
C ILE A 85 8.61 1.01 3.36
N ILE A 86 8.96 1.48 4.55
CA ILE A 86 10.26 2.12 4.80
C ILE A 86 11.40 1.13 4.57
N ALA A 87 11.29 -0.08 5.10
CA ALA A 87 12.29 -1.13 4.92
C ALA A 87 12.48 -1.46 3.43
N TYR A 88 11.40 -1.57 2.66
CA TYR A 88 11.46 -1.76 1.22
C TYR A 88 12.11 -0.55 0.51
N ALA A 89 11.79 0.68 0.91
CA ALA A 89 12.38 1.89 0.34
C ALA A 89 13.91 1.97 0.56
N ILE A 90 14.41 1.44 1.68
CA ILE A 90 15.84 1.44 2.00
C ILE A 90 16.55 0.25 1.35
N ALA A 91 15.94 -0.94 1.36
CA ALA A 91 16.58 -2.19 0.97
C ALA A 91 16.46 -2.52 -0.53
N SER A 92 15.43 -2.03 -1.25
CA SER A 92 15.23 -2.44 -2.64
C SER A 92 16.17 -1.70 -3.62
N PRO A 93 16.81 -2.41 -4.57
CA PRO A 93 17.59 -1.80 -5.66
C PRO A 93 16.72 -0.94 -6.58
N GLU A 94 15.42 -1.23 -6.66
CA GLU A 94 14.43 -0.49 -7.47
C GLU A 94 14.11 0.89 -6.88
N ALA A 95 14.22 1.08 -5.55
CA ALA A 95 14.13 2.41 -4.93
C ALA A 95 15.34 3.31 -5.28
N LYS A 96 16.48 2.71 -5.65
CA LYS A 96 17.65 3.43 -6.18
C LYS A 96 17.52 3.79 -7.66
N ILE A 97 16.57 3.21 -8.39
CA ILE A 97 16.25 3.66 -9.74
C ILE A 97 15.50 4.97 -9.57
N ARG A 98 16.21 6.09 -9.79
CA ARG A 98 15.61 7.42 -9.82
C ARG A 98 14.29 7.34 -10.61
N PRO A 99 13.16 7.83 -10.09
CA PRO A 99 11.99 8.02 -10.92
C PRO A 99 12.46 8.79 -12.15
N GLY A 100 12.28 8.19 -13.33
CA GLY A 100 12.82 8.70 -14.58
C GLY A 100 12.55 10.20 -14.65
N THR A 101 13.59 10.96 -14.97
CA THR A 101 13.56 12.43 -15.15
C THR A 101 12.22 12.85 -15.71
N PRO A 102 11.50 13.81 -15.08
CA PRO A 102 10.26 14.31 -15.63
C PRO A 102 10.56 14.87 -17.02
N THR A 103 10.16 14.13 -18.05
CA THR A 103 10.15 14.65 -19.42
C THR A 103 9.09 15.74 -19.43
N ALA A 104 9.50 17.00 -19.59
CA ALA A 104 8.64 18.17 -19.69
C ALA A 104 7.72 18.19 -20.94
N ILE A 105 7.51 17.03 -21.57
CA ILE A 105 6.79 16.90 -22.83
C ILE A 105 5.85 15.69 -22.69
N ALA A 106 4.72 15.92 -22.03
CA ALA A 106 3.48 15.35 -22.50
C ALA A 106 2.89 16.38 -23.49
N GLN A 107 3.35 16.33 -24.73
CA GLN A 107 2.61 16.86 -25.86
C GLN A 107 2.27 15.64 -26.69
N ASP A 108 1.25 14.94 -26.25
CA ASP A 108 0.40 14.19 -27.17
C ASP A 108 -0.49 15.25 -27.81
N PRO A 109 -0.37 15.58 -29.10
CA PRO A 109 -1.51 16.09 -29.82
C PRO A 109 -2.43 14.89 -30.03
N ASP A 110 -3.61 14.96 -29.44
CA ASP A 110 -4.65 13.95 -29.54
C ASP A 110 -4.78 13.41 -30.98
N TYR A 111 -4.88 12.08 -31.09
CA TYR A 111 -4.97 11.30 -32.33
C TYR A 111 -6.22 11.61 -33.20
N TYR A 112 -6.99 12.66 -32.89
CA TYR A 112 -8.28 13.00 -33.51
C TYR A 112 -8.36 14.37 -34.20
N GLU A 113 -7.32 15.20 -34.21
CA GLU A 113 -7.37 16.52 -34.88
C GLU A 113 -7.06 16.48 -36.39
N ALA A 114 -6.86 15.31 -37.01
CA ALA A 114 -6.55 15.21 -38.44
C ALA A 114 -7.78 15.18 -39.39
N TYR A 115 -9.01 15.30 -38.86
CA TYR A 115 -10.24 15.32 -39.65
C TYR A 115 -11.18 16.45 -39.23
N THR A 116 -10.74 17.69 -39.36
CA THR A 116 -11.62 18.86 -39.45
C THR A 116 -10.86 19.95 -40.19
N TYR A 117 -11.58 20.70 -41.03
CA TYR A 117 -11.10 21.58 -42.12
C TYR A 117 -10.78 20.80 -43.42
N THR A 118 -11.76 20.46 -44.26
CA THR A 118 -12.47 21.34 -45.23
C THR A 118 -11.59 22.45 -45.78
N ASP A 119 -11.06 22.23 -46.99
CA ASP A 119 -11.56 22.86 -48.22
C ASP A 119 -11.35 21.93 -49.43
#